data_AF-A0A817Y8V7-F1
#
_entry.id   AF-A0A817Y8V7-F1
#
_cell.length_a   1.000
_cell.length_b   1.000
_cell.length_c   1.000
_cell.angle_alpha   90.00
_cell.angle_beta   90.00
_cell.angle_gamma   90.00
#
_symmetry.space_group_name_H-M   'P 1'
#
loop_
_entity.id
_entity.type
_entity.pdbx_description
1 polymer ?
#
loop_
_entity_poly.entity_id
_entity_poly.type
_entity_poly.pdbx_seq_one_letter_code
_entity_poly.pdbx_strand_id
1 'polypeptide(L)'
;MDISQYLLSISTIEDLNTLNKFFVISKLSIQASQVINDPHNRLQWIDILSKVKEIKISLEQFIQVYLNNQEAFIQFPFDTPVLIYLINRMHSSKEAKESPFRTFLRLNQNLKLNNNMFFVQFQSIFINGIKNKWYEMKDIAELFISLRSQHQLFDQYFSHYSSNVNTDDLWDMFIKLCKINAIDNVNQKHVIAILTEKIPSTSVGTFHRYTKSAKISLEEIKPEFRSRFIELFEKIFDAYVIMQFDYSQYSYQLSRTDCKDLLEVCLEMSSTNCLERSSCLLLVRKILCETEIYYKTDAQKLKSLFGNLKDFDENLCQKYAAEKIIDDEWLNDFLITNLEIWLKLDQETYKYLCENHQNN
;
A
#
# COMPACT_ATOMS: atom_id res chain seq x y z
N MET A 1 15.56 54.04 4.61
CA MET A 1 16.48 52.98 4.13
C MET A 1 15.61 51.98 3.40
N ASP A 2 15.82 51.77 2.10
CA ASP A 2 14.95 50.89 1.30
C ASP A 2 15.40 49.42 1.43
N ILE A 3 14.90 48.76 2.48
CA ILE A 3 15.21 47.34 2.79
C ILE A 3 14.90 46.45 1.58
N SER A 4 13.87 46.78 0.79
CA SER A 4 13.47 46.01 -0.39
C SER A 4 14.54 46.06 -1.48
N GLN A 5 15.17 47.21 -1.73
CA GLN A 5 16.25 47.31 -2.73
C GLN A 5 17.47 46.45 -2.39
N TYR A 6 17.86 46.40 -1.11
CA TYR A 6 18.99 45.56 -0.67
C TYR A 6 18.67 44.07 -0.76
N LEU A 7 17.45 43.65 -0.42
CA LEU A 7 17.02 42.26 -0.57
C LEU A 7 16.95 41.82 -2.04
N LEU A 8 16.60 42.73 -2.95
CA LEU A 8 16.59 42.48 -4.40
C LEU A 8 18.00 42.44 -5.02
N SER A 9 19.03 42.92 -4.31
CA SER A 9 20.41 42.93 -4.83
C SER A 9 21.02 41.54 -4.99
N ILE A 10 20.48 40.53 -4.29
CA ILE A 10 20.85 39.11 -4.48
C ILE A 10 19.63 38.37 -5.03
N SER A 11 19.47 38.43 -6.35
CA SER A 11 18.42 37.69 -7.04
C SER A 11 18.72 36.19 -7.19
N THR A 12 20.00 35.81 -7.17
CA THR A 12 20.43 34.43 -7.40
C THR A 12 21.50 34.04 -6.38
N ILE A 13 21.35 32.87 -5.76
CA ILE A 13 22.34 32.27 -4.86
C ILE A 13 23.07 31.18 -5.64
N GLU A 14 24.24 31.51 -6.19
CA GLU A 14 24.99 30.62 -7.07
C GLU A 14 26.01 29.75 -6.32
N ASP A 15 26.58 30.26 -5.23
CA ASP A 15 27.63 29.62 -4.47
C ASP A 15 27.57 29.98 -2.98
N LEU A 16 28.47 29.37 -2.18
CA LEU A 16 28.56 29.62 -0.74
C LEU A 16 28.92 31.08 -0.40
N ASN A 17 29.65 31.76 -1.29
CA ASN A 17 30.09 33.13 -1.06
C ASN A 17 28.91 34.10 -1.17
N THR A 18 28.06 33.89 -2.17
CA THR A 18 26.81 34.61 -2.40
C THR A 18 25.79 34.30 -1.32
N LEU A 19 25.74 33.05 -0.84
CA LEU A 19 24.92 32.66 0.30
C LEU A 19 25.34 33.40 1.60
N ASN A 20 26.64 33.52 1.88
CA ASN A 20 27.12 34.27 3.03
C ASN A 20 26.71 35.75 2.94
N LYS A 21 26.85 36.38 1.77
CA LYS A 21 26.36 37.75 1.52
C LYS A 21 24.85 37.85 1.75
N PHE A 22 24.08 36.87 1.27
CA PHE A 22 22.63 36.80 1.49
C PHE A 22 22.28 36.78 2.98
N PHE A 23 22.96 35.98 3.80
CA PHE A 23 22.71 35.98 5.24
C PHE A 23 23.09 37.30 5.92
N VAL A 24 24.18 37.95 5.52
CA VAL A 24 24.55 39.28 6.03
C VAL A 24 23.46 40.30 5.72
N ILE A 25 22.99 40.35 4.47
CA ILE A 25 21.92 41.27 4.05
C ILE A 25 20.62 40.94 4.79
N SER A 26 20.28 39.65 4.94
CA SER A 26 19.09 39.21 5.67
C SER A 26 19.13 39.67 7.13
N LYS A 27 20.26 39.51 7.81
CA LYS A 27 20.45 39.95 9.20
C LYS A 27 20.21 41.46 9.33
N LEU A 28 20.87 42.25 8.49
CA LEU A 28 20.73 43.71 8.50
C LEU A 28 19.29 44.14 8.19
N SER A 29 18.64 43.46 7.25
CA SER A 29 17.26 43.73 6.85
C SER A 29 16.27 43.43 7.98
N ILE A 30 16.42 42.29 8.66
CA ILE A 30 15.60 41.92 9.82
C ILE A 30 15.80 42.94 10.94
N GLN A 31 17.05 43.27 11.29
CA GLN A 31 17.36 44.25 12.33
C GLN A 31 16.79 45.64 12.00
N ALA A 32 16.93 46.10 10.76
CA ALA A 32 16.35 47.37 10.33
C ALA A 32 14.82 47.36 10.41
N SER A 33 14.17 46.26 10.05
CA SER A 33 12.70 46.13 10.14
C SER A 33 12.17 46.16 11.59
N GLN A 34 12.97 45.70 12.56
CA GLN A 34 12.58 45.69 13.97
C GLN A 34 12.58 47.09 14.60
N VAL A 35 13.41 48.01 14.09
CA VAL A 35 13.48 49.41 14.56
C VAL A 35 12.25 50.21 14.12
N ILE A 36 11.62 49.78 13.03
CA ILE A 36 10.35 50.33 12.57
C ILE A 36 9.27 49.74 13.49
N ASN A 37 8.76 50.55 14.43
CA ASN A 37 7.80 50.18 15.48
C ASN A 37 6.39 49.81 14.94
N ASP A 38 6.34 48.94 13.94
CA ASP A 38 5.10 48.40 13.40
C ASP A 38 5.20 46.86 13.37
N PRO A 39 4.50 46.16 14.28
CA PRO A 39 4.47 44.70 14.33
C PRO A 39 4.00 44.05 13.03
N HIS A 40 3.20 44.76 12.22
CA HIS A 40 2.66 44.25 10.95
C HIS A 40 3.63 44.41 9.78
N ASN A 41 4.72 45.18 9.94
CA ASN A 41 5.75 45.40 8.93
C ASN A 41 7.07 44.71 9.26
N ARG A 42 7.08 43.81 10.26
CA ARG A 42 8.27 43.01 10.58
C ARG A 42 8.52 41.99 9.49
N LEU A 43 9.74 42.03 8.95
CA LEU A 43 10.12 41.23 7.81
C LEU A 43 10.27 39.75 8.22
N GLN A 44 9.57 38.83 7.55
CA GLN A 44 9.67 37.40 7.82
C GLN A 44 10.62 36.71 6.85
N TRP A 45 11.14 35.54 7.24
CA TRP A 45 12.05 34.76 6.40
C TRP A 45 11.46 34.38 5.05
N ILE A 46 10.17 34.03 5.00
CA ILE A 46 9.50 33.71 3.74
C ILE A 46 9.49 34.94 2.82
N ASP A 47 9.27 36.14 3.36
CA ASP A 47 9.31 37.38 2.57
C ASP A 47 10.71 37.62 1.98
N ILE A 48 11.76 37.41 2.77
CA ILE A 48 13.17 37.51 2.33
C ILE A 48 13.44 36.49 1.22
N LEU A 49 13.14 35.22 1.47
CA LEU A 49 13.43 34.11 0.57
C LEU A 49 12.59 34.18 -0.71
N SER A 50 11.44 34.86 -0.69
CA SER A 50 10.63 35.13 -1.89
C SER A 50 11.30 36.09 -2.88
N LYS A 51 12.24 36.92 -2.42
CA LYS A 51 12.98 37.86 -3.29
C LYS A 51 14.09 37.19 -4.07
N VAL A 52 14.58 36.04 -3.61
CA VAL A 52 15.58 35.24 -4.31
C VAL A 52 14.88 34.47 -5.44
N LYS A 53 15.22 34.78 -6.70
CA LYS A 53 14.63 34.13 -7.87
C LYS A 53 15.13 32.71 -8.05
N GLU A 54 16.42 32.45 -7.84
CA GLU A 54 17.02 31.15 -8.12
C GLU A 54 18.07 30.79 -7.05
N ILE A 55 18.09 29.52 -6.64
CA ILE A 55 19.06 28.98 -5.67
C ILE A 55 19.70 27.75 -6.34
N LYS A 56 20.98 27.84 -6.66
CA LYS A 56 21.73 26.81 -7.41
C LYS A 56 22.58 25.89 -6.52
N ILE A 57 22.65 26.19 -5.22
CA ILE A 57 23.32 25.36 -4.21
C ILE A 57 22.36 24.29 -3.66
N SER A 58 22.89 23.26 -3.00
CA SER A 58 22.03 22.25 -2.38
C SER A 58 21.31 22.78 -1.14
N LEU A 59 20.15 22.19 -0.82
CA LEU A 59 19.40 22.53 0.40
C LEU A 59 20.27 22.29 1.66
N GLU A 60 21.06 21.23 1.66
CA GLU A 60 21.94 20.90 2.79
C GLU A 60 23.02 21.95 3.00
N GLN A 61 23.64 22.42 1.91
CA GLN A 61 24.62 23.52 1.98
C GLN A 61 23.96 24.79 2.52
N PHE A 62 22.75 25.10 2.07
CA PHE A 62 21.99 26.25 2.52
C PHE A 62 21.77 26.20 4.04
N ILE A 63 21.23 25.08 4.53
CA ILE A 63 20.93 24.90 5.96
C ILE A 63 22.22 24.84 6.79
N GLN A 64 23.29 24.22 6.31
CA GLN A 64 24.56 24.15 7.04
C GLN A 64 25.16 25.54 7.27
N VAL A 65 25.13 26.41 6.25
CA VAL A 65 25.62 27.79 6.41
C VAL A 65 24.69 28.59 7.34
N TYR A 66 23.37 28.37 7.29
CA TYR A 66 22.46 28.95 8.29
C TYR A 66 22.85 28.51 9.71
N LEU A 67 23.04 27.21 9.95
CA LEU A 67 23.40 26.67 11.27
C LEU A 67 24.72 27.24 11.79
N ASN A 68 25.72 27.40 10.92
CA ASN A 68 26.99 28.04 11.28
C ASN A 68 26.82 29.51 11.71
N ASN A 69 25.75 30.18 11.27
CA ASN A 69 25.45 31.58 11.56
C ASN A 69 24.21 31.75 12.46
N GLN A 70 23.65 30.68 13.03
CA GLN A 70 22.33 30.71 13.67
C GLN A 70 22.23 31.67 14.85
N GLU A 71 23.35 31.89 15.56
CA GLU A 71 23.40 32.82 16.69
C GLU A 71 23.08 34.25 16.27
N ALA A 72 23.41 34.62 15.02
CA ALA A 72 23.07 35.92 14.46
C ALA A 72 21.55 36.13 14.27
N PHE A 73 20.77 35.05 14.30
CA PHE A 73 19.33 35.02 14.03
C PHE A 73 18.50 34.52 15.23
N ILE A 74 19.07 34.49 16.44
CA ILE A 74 18.38 33.98 17.65
C ILE A 74 16.99 34.61 17.89
N GLN A 75 16.82 35.89 17.53
CA GLN A 75 15.54 36.60 17.69
C GLN A 75 14.50 36.27 16.60
N PHE A 76 14.94 35.74 15.46
CA PHE A 76 14.13 35.37 14.30
C PHE A 76 14.71 34.08 13.70
N PRO A 77 14.58 32.93 14.39
CA PRO A 77 15.12 31.66 13.90
C PRO A 77 14.34 31.17 12.69
N PHE A 78 14.96 30.29 11.90
CA PHE A 78 14.23 29.46 10.94
C PHE A 78 13.21 28.61 11.69
N ASP A 79 11.99 28.60 11.17
CA ASP A 79 10.89 27.79 11.65
C ASP A 79 10.48 26.72 10.62
N THR A 80 9.47 25.93 10.95
CA THR A 80 8.96 24.88 10.07
C THR A 80 8.48 25.43 8.72
N PRO A 81 7.61 26.48 8.64
CA PRO A 81 7.23 27.09 7.37
C PRO A 81 8.40 27.47 6.46
N VAL A 82 9.50 28.01 7.03
CA VAL A 82 10.69 28.37 6.26
C VAL A 82 11.37 27.14 5.66
N LEU A 83 11.55 26.07 6.44
CA LEU A 83 12.12 24.83 5.92
C LEU A 83 11.24 24.22 4.82
N ILE A 84 9.92 24.20 5.01
CA ILE A 84 8.95 23.70 4.02
C ILE A 84 9.04 24.51 2.72
N TYR A 85 9.11 25.83 2.82
CA TYR A 85 9.28 26.72 1.68
C TYR A 85 10.59 26.40 0.92
N LEU A 86 11.71 26.27 1.64
CA LEU A 86 13.01 25.93 1.05
C LEU A 86 12.99 24.56 0.37
N ILE A 87 12.40 23.54 1.02
CA ILE A 87 12.22 22.22 0.41
C ILE A 87 11.43 22.38 -0.89
N ASN A 88 10.23 22.99 -0.86
CA ASN A 88 9.40 23.15 -2.05
C ASN A 88 10.13 23.85 -3.21
N ARG A 89 10.99 24.83 -2.91
CA ARG A 89 11.74 25.58 -3.91
C ARG A 89 12.98 24.89 -4.45
N MET A 90 13.64 24.08 -3.62
CA MET A 90 14.95 23.49 -3.93
C MET A 90 14.87 21.98 -4.19
N HIS A 91 13.68 21.39 -4.07
CA HIS A 91 13.48 19.95 -4.19
C HIS A 91 13.93 19.38 -5.54
N SER A 92 13.84 20.19 -6.60
CA SER A 92 14.21 19.84 -7.98
C SER A 92 15.73 19.75 -8.23
N SER A 93 16.56 20.01 -7.22
CA SER A 93 18.02 19.94 -7.34
C SER A 93 18.57 18.53 -7.13
N LYS A 94 18.75 17.81 -8.25
CA LYS A 94 19.73 16.75 -8.57
C LYS A 94 20.30 15.85 -7.43
N GLU A 95 20.17 14.54 -7.67
CA GLU A 95 21.01 13.43 -7.18
C GLU A 95 21.49 13.53 -5.73
N ALA A 96 20.57 13.34 -4.78
CA ALA A 96 20.96 13.03 -3.41
C ALA A 96 21.46 11.58 -3.33
N LYS A 97 22.59 11.35 -2.64
CA LYS A 97 23.08 10.00 -2.30
C LYS A 97 22.17 9.27 -1.30
N GLU A 98 21.36 10.02 -0.56
CA GLU A 98 20.41 9.54 0.43
C GLU A 98 18.96 9.83 -0.02
N SER A 99 18.01 9.07 0.53
CA SER A 99 16.56 9.30 0.35
C SER A 99 16.19 10.76 0.72
N PRO A 100 15.39 11.46 -0.11
CA PRO A 100 14.98 12.84 0.17
C PRO A 100 14.35 13.01 1.55
N PHE A 101 13.56 12.03 2.01
CA PHE A 101 12.89 12.11 3.31
C PHE A 101 13.85 11.98 4.48
N ARG A 102 14.93 11.17 4.35
CA ARG A 102 15.99 11.12 5.36
C ARG A 102 16.70 12.46 5.46
N THR A 103 17.04 13.05 4.31
CA THR A 103 17.64 14.38 4.26
C THR A 103 16.74 15.41 4.94
N PHE A 104 15.45 15.47 4.59
CA PHE A 104 14.55 16.46 5.18
C PHE A 104 14.35 16.26 6.68
N LEU A 105 14.21 15.02 7.15
CA LEU A 105 14.10 14.72 8.58
C LEU A 105 15.38 15.12 9.33
N ARG A 106 16.55 14.83 8.77
CA ARG A 106 17.84 15.23 9.34
C ARG A 106 17.96 16.75 9.43
N LEU A 107 17.59 17.48 8.36
CA LEU A 107 17.61 18.94 8.37
C LEU A 107 16.63 19.51 9.40
N ASN A 108 15.42 18.95 9.50
CA ASN A 108 14.43 19.34 10.50
C ASN A 108 14.96 19.15 11.94
N GLN A 109 15.62 18.01 12.21
CA GLN A 109 16.25 17.71 13.50
C GLN A 109 17.43 18.62 13.82
N ASN A 110 18.30 18.91 12.85
CA ASN A 110 19.43 19.82 13.01
C ASN A 110 18.96 21.24 13.36
N LEU A 111 17.85 21.67 12.78
CA LEU A 111 17.19 22.94 13.08
C LEU A 111 16.37 22.90 14.39
N LYS A 112 16.28 21.74 15.07
CA LYS A 112 15.49 21.52 16.29
C LYS A 112 14.01 21.89 16.14
N LEU A 113 13.44 21.65 14.96
CA LEU A 113 12.06 21.98 14.64
C LEU A 113 11.09 20.88 15.10
N ASN A 114 9.82 21.22 15.23
CA ASN A 114 8.78 20.26 15.63
C ASN A 114 8.49 19.26 14.49
N ASN A 115 8.79 17.97 14.71
CA ASN A 115 8.59 16.92 13.71
C ASN A 115 7.12 16.77 13.27
N ASN A 116 6.16 16.85 14.20
CA ASN A 116 4.74 16.70 13.84
C ASN A 116 4.28 17.85 12.95
N MET A 117 4.63 19.09 13.32
CA MET A 117 4.29 20.27 12.51
C MET A 117 4.96 20.22 11.14
N PHE A 118 6.19 19.74 11.06
CA PHE A 118 6.90 19.51 9.82
C PHE A 118 6.13 18.57 8.90
N PHE A 119 5.77 17.37 9.38
CA PHE A 119 5.03 16.41 8.56
C PHE A 119 3.64 16.93 8.18
N VAL A 120 2.91 17.61 9.06
CA VAL A 120 1.61 18.21 8.69
C VAL A 120 1.76 19.18 7.51
N GLN A 121 2.77 20.06 7.51
CA GLN A 121 2.96 21.03 6.43
C GLN A 121 3.55 20.40 5.16
N PHE A 122 4.37 19.36 5.30
CA PHE A 122 5.03 18.68 4.19
C PHE A 122 4.08 17.84 3.32
N GLN A 123 2.87 17.53 3.78
CA GLN A 123 1.89 16.71 3.05
C GLN A 123 1.65 17.17 1.61
N SER A 124 1.52 18.49 1.39
CA SER A 124 1.26 19.03 0.05
C SER A 124 2.41 18.77 -0.93
N ILE A 125 3.65 18.92 -0.46
CA ILE A 125 4.87 18.64 -1.24
C ILE A 125 4.95 17.14 -1.53
N PHE A 126 4.68 16.29 -0.52
CA PHE A 126 4.65 14.85 -0.69
C PHE A 126 3.65 14.41 -1.76
N ILE A 127 2.39 14.88 -1.69
CA ILE A 127 1.35 14.55 -2.68
C ILE A 127 1.79 14.95 -4.09
N ASN A 128 2.34 16.16 -4.26
CA ASN A 128 2.85 16.62 -5.54
C ASN A 128 4.03 15.76 -6.02
N GLY A 129 4.92 15.34 -5.13
CA GLY A 129 6.04 14.48 -5.49
C GLY A 129 5.64 13.07 -5.88
N ILE A 130 4.60 12.49 -5.25
CA ILE A 130 4.03 11.20 -5.70
C ILE A 130 3.45 11.33 -7.11
N LYS A 131 2.60 12.34 -7.35
CA LYS A 131 1.97 12.58 -8.67
C LYS A 131 3.00 12.77 -9.78
N ASN A 132 4.09 13.47 -9.48
CA ASN A 132 5.16 13.74 -10.44
C ASN A 132 6.29 12.69 -10.43
N LYS A 133 6.13 11.58 -9.68
CA LYS A 133 7.10 10.49 -9.55
C LYS A 133 8.51 10.96 -9.15
N TRP A 134 8.58 11.93 -8.24
CA TRP A 134 9.86 12.44 -7.71
C TRP A 134 10.54 11.48 -6.73
N TYR A 135 9.78 10.53 -6.18
CA TYR A 135 10.26 9.62 -5.15
C TYR A 135 10.27 8.19 -5.66
N GLU A 136 11.33 7.45 -5.33
CA GLU A 136 11.33 6.01 -5.52
C GLU A 136 10.53 5.31 -4.41
N MET A 137 10.02 4.11 -4.67
CA MET A 137 9.30 3.31 -3.68
C MET A 137 10.14 3.07 -2.40
N LYS A 138 11.46 2.96 -2.52
CA LYS A 138 12.35 2.82 -1.36
C LYS A 138 12.30 4.05 -0.44
N ASP A 139 12.24 5.25 -1.01
CA ASP A 139 12.22 6.49 -0.25
C ASP A 139 10.88 6.60 0.51
N ILE A 140 9.78 6.30 -0.18
CA ILE A 140 8.43 6.35 0.40
C ILE A 140 8.28 5.31 1.53
N ALA A 141 8.84 4.11 1.37
CA ALA A 141 8.83 3.10 2.42
C ALA A 141 9.59 3.60 3.67
N GLU A 142 10.72 4.29 3.50
CA GLU A 142 11.45 4.88 4.63
C GLU A 142 10.66 5.97 5.35
N LEU A 143 9.90 6.79 4.61
CA LEU A 143 8.97 7.74 5.20
C LEU A 143 7.96 7.01 6.10
N PHE A 144 7.32 5.95 5.61
CA PHE A 144 6.38 5.16 6.40
C PHE A 144 7.02 4.51 7.63
N ILE A 145 8.26 4.03 7.53
CA ILE A 145 9.00 3.52 8.70
C ILE A 145 9.19 4.64 9.74
N SER A 146 9.54 5.86 9.29
CA SER A 146 9.76 7.00 10.20
C SER A 146 8.46 7.45 10.90
N LEU A 147 7.31 7.24 10.26
CA LEU A 147 6.00 7.60 10.77
C LEU A 147 5.30 6.48 11.54
N ARG A 148 5.88 5.26 11.61
CA ARG A 148 5.19 4.07 12.15
C ARG A 148 4.59 4.26 13.55
N SER A 149 5.28 4.99 14.43
CA SER A 149 4.82 5.29 15.80
C SER A 149 3.95 6.54 15.91
N GLN A 150 3.73 7.25 14.80
CA GLN A 150 2.89 8.43 14.67
C GLN A 150 1.64 8.07 13.86
N HIS A 151 0.80 7.18 14.42
CA HIS A 151 -0.30 6.50 13.71
C HIS A 151 -1.17 7.45 12.85
N GLN A 152 -1.59 8.59 13.39
CA GLN A 152 -2.39 9.56 12.64
C GLN A 152 -1.67 10.10 11.38
N LEU A 153 -0.37 10.38 11.49
CA LEU A 153 0.43 10.83 10.36
C LEU A 153 0.69 9.68 9.38
N PHE A 154 1.00 8.48 9.89
CA PHE A 154 1.12 7.29 9.05
C PHE A 154 -0.14 7.09 8.19
N ASP A 155 -1.31 7.11 8.82
CA ASP A 155 -2.60 6.88 8.17
C ASP A 155 -2.88 7.94 7.09
N GLN A 156 -2.65 9.22 7.41
CA GLN A 156 -2.80 10.33 6.45
C GLN A 156 -1.88 10.17 5.23
N TYR A 157 -0.60 9.90 5.46
CA TYR A 157 0.36 9.73 4.38
C TYR A 157 0.07 8.47 3.55
N PHE A 158 -0.40 7.38 4.17
CA PHE A 158 -0.73 6.14 3.47
C PHE A 158 -2.02 6.29 2.64
N SER A 159 -3.02 7.03 3.14
CA SER A 159 -4.20 7.43 2.37
C SER A 159 -3.83 8.32 1.18
N HIS A 160 -2.93 9.29 1.37
CA HIS A 160 -2.43 10.11 0.27
C HIS A 160 -1.67 9.30 -0.77
N TYR A 161 -0.77 8.41 -0.33
CA TYR A 161 -0.05 7.52 -1.24
C TYR A 161 -1.01 6.66 -2.05
N SER A 162 -1.87 5.89 -1.39
CA SER A 162 -2.84 4.99 -2.04
C SER A 162 -3.79 5.69 -3.00
N SER A 163 -4.15 6.95 -2.76
CA SER A 163 -5.01 7.75 -3.65
C SER A 163 -4.31 8.24 -4.92
N ASN A 164 -2.98 8.21 -4.96
CA ASN A 164 -2.18 8.76 -6.06
C ASN A 164 -1.33 7.71 -6.80
N VAL A 165 -1.43 6.43 -6.41
CA VAL A 165 -0.75 5.33 -7.08
C VAL A 165 -1.73 4.29 -7.59
N ASN A 166 -1.27 3.45 -8.52
CA ASN A 166 -2.05 2.33 -9.01
C ASN A 166 -2.04 1.17 -7.99
N THR A 167 -2.87 0.14 -8.22
CA THR A 167 -2.97 -1.00 -7.30
C THR A 167 -1.71 -1.86 -7.24
N ASP A 168 -0.93 -1.94 -8.33
CA ASP A 168 0.33 -2.70 -8.37
C ASP A 168 1.36 -2.05 -7.42
N ASP A 169 1.55 -0.73 -7.53
CA ASP A 169 2.42 0.05 -6.66
C ASP A 169 1.99 -0.06 -5.18
N LEU A 170 0.67 -0.04 -4.93
CA LEU A 170 0.11 -0.19 -3.59
C LEU A 170 0.39 -1.59 -3.00
N TRP A 171 0.25 -2.64 -3.80
CA TRP A 171 0.57 -4.01 -3.39
C TRP A 171 2.05 -4.17 -3.08
N ASP A 172 2.91 -3.69 -3.96
CA ASP A 172 4.36 -3.76 -3.79
C ASP A 172 4.81 -2.97 -2.55
N MET A 173 4.18 -1.81 -2.28
CA MET A 173 4.40 -1.08 -1.03
C MET A 173 3.97 -1.89 0.20
N PHE A 174 2.80 -2.54 0.16
CA PHE A 174 2.34 -3.42 1.24
C PHE A 174 3.35 -4.53 1.54
N ILE A 175 3.79 -5.27 0.52
CA ILE A 175 4.82 -6.31 0.66
C ILE A 175 6.10 -5.73 1.28
N LYS A 176 6.54 -4.56 0.81
CA LYS A 176 7.75 -3.89 1.30
C LYS A 176 7.64 -3.50 2.77
N LEU A 177 6.51 -2.93 3.19
CA LEU A 177 6.26 -2.55 4.58
C LEU A 177 6.18 -3.76 5.51
N CYS A 178 5.66 -4.89 5.03
CA CYS A 178 5.66 -6.16 5.76
C CYS A 178 7.08 -6.71 5.95
N LYS A 179 7.92 -6.71 4.90
CA LYS A 179 9.32 -7.20 4.97
C LYS A 179 10.14 -6.49 6.05
N ILE A 180 9.90 -5.20 6.26
CA ILE A 180 10.62 -4.36 7.23
C ILE A 180 9.86 -4.17 8.56
N ASN A 181 8.72 -4.83 8.73
CA ASN A 181 7.84 -4.73 9.91
C ASN A 181 7.50 -3.27 10.28
N ALA A 182 7.12 -2.48 9.28
CA ALA A 182 6.64 -1.10 9.48
C ALA A 182 5.14 -1.05 9.85
N ILE A 183 4.41 -2.14 9.65
CA ILE A 183 2.98 -2.26 9.98
C ILE A 183 2.85 -2.88 11.36
N ASP A 184 2.55 -2.04 12.35
CA ASP A 184 2.18 -2.50 13.70
C ASP A 184 0.67 -2.75 13.82
N ASN A 185 0.24 -3.20 15.00
CA ASN A 185 -1.15 -3.57 15.26
C ASN A 185 -2.15 -2.40 15.10
N VAL A 186 -1.69 -1.15 15.22
CA VAL A 186 -2.56 0.03 15.09
C VAL A 186 -2.72 0.36 13.61
N ASN A 187 -1.60 0.50 12.89
CA ASN A 187 -1.59 0.87 11.48
C ASN A 187 -2.16 -0.26 10.58
N GLN A 188 -2.13 -1.52 11.02
CA GLN A 188 -2.63 -2.63 10.20
C GLN A 188 -4.08 -2.48 9.80
N LYS A 189 -4.94 -1.96 10.70
CA LYS A 189 -6.38 -1.84 10.43
C LYS A 189 -6.63 -0.90 9.26
N HIS A 190 -5.92 0.22 9.25
CA HIS A 190 -6.02 1.23 8.18
C HIS A 190 -5.43 0.71 6.86
N VAL A 191 -4.27 0.06 6.92
CA VAL A 191 -3.64 -0.55 5.73
C VAL A 191 -4.53 -1.63 5.12
N ILE A 192 -5.09 -2.53 5.94
CA ILE A 192 -6.04 -3.55 5.47
C ILE A 192 -7.25 -2.87 4.85
N ALA A 193 -7.88 -1.90 5.51
CA ALA A 193 -9.09 -1.25 5.00
C ALA A 193 -8.89 -0.69 3.58
N ILE A 194 -7.78 0.03 3.35
CA ILE A 194 -7.44 0.58 2.03
C ILE A 194 -7.18 -0.54 1.00
N LEU A 195 -6.45 -1.59 1.38
CA LEU A 195 -6.15 -2.70 0.49
C LEU A 195 -7.41 -3.48 0.12
N THR A 196 -8.30 -3.74 1.08
CA THR A 196 -9.59 -4.42 0.88
C THR A 196 -10.60 -3.58 0.13
N GLU A 197 -10.45 -2.25 0.11
CA GLU A 197 -11.28 -1.39 -0.74
C GLU A 197 -10.80 -1.43 -2.20
N LYS A 198 -9.48 -1.39 -2.42
CA LYS A 198 -8.92 -1.20 -3.76
C LYS A 198 -8.64 -2.50 -4.51
N ILE A 199 -8.04 -3.48 -3.86
CA ILE A 199 -7.54 -4.70 -4.51
C ILE A 199 -8.67 -5.61 -5.03
N PRO A 200 -9.80 -5.79 -4.33
CA PRO A 200 -10.90 -6.61 -4.82
C PRO A 200 -11.38 -6.22 -6.22
N SER A 201 -11.33 -4.94 -6.57
CA SER A 201 -11.72 -4.44 -7.90
C SER A 201 -10.74 -4.74 -9.04
N THR A 202 -9.60 -5.37 -8.75
CA THR A 202 -8.59 -5.71 -9.77
C THR A 202 -8.98 -6.95 -10.58
N SER A 203 -8.39 -7.08 -11.77
CA SER A 203 -8.62 -8.25 -12.63
C SER A 203 -8.09 -9.55 -11.98
N VAL A 204 -8.69 -10.68 -12.33
CA VAL A 204 -8.25 -12.02 -11.89
C VAL A 204 -6.75 -12.25 -12.17
N GLY A 205 -6.29 -11.93 -13.39
CA GLY A 205 -4.87 -12.06 -13.75
C GLY A 205 -3.94 -11.18 -12.90
N THR A 206 -4.38 -9.95 -12.56
CA THR A 206 -3.65 -9.06 -11.64
C THR A 206 -3.57 -9.67 -10.25
N PHE A 207 -4.69 -10.19 -9.74
CA PHE A 207 -4.73 -10.77 -8.40
C PHE A 207 -3.90 -12.06 -8.30
N HIS A 208 -3.88 -12.91 -9.33
CA HIS A 208 -2.94 -14.05 -9.40
C HIS A 208 -1.48 -13.62 -9.30
N ARG A 209 -1.11 -12.51 -9.96
CA ARG A 209 0.24 -11.97 -9.85
C ARG A 209 0.54 -11.51 -8.42
N TYR A 210 -0.43 -10.89 -7.76
CA TYR A 210 -0.30 -10.46 -6.36
C TYR A 210 -0.12 -11.63 -5.40
N THR A 211 -0.95 -12.68 -5.50
CA THR A 211 -0.86 -13.86 -4.64
C THR A 211 0.46 -14.61 -4.87
N LYS A 212 0.91 -14.77 -6.12
CA LYS A 212 2.24 -15.33 -6.43
C LYS A 212 3.39 -14.49 -5.85
N SER A 213 3.32 -13.16 -5.97
CA SER A 213 4.31 -12.25 -5.38
C SER A 213 4.35 -12.33 -3.85
N ALA A 214 3.19 -12.45 -3.20
CA ALA A 214 3.08 -12.63 -1.75
C ALA A 214 3.67 -13.97 -1.30
N LYS A 215 3.39 -15.06 -2.02
CA LYS A 215 3.99 -16.39 -1.77
C LYS A 215 5.51 -16.34 -1.83
N ILE A 216 6.08 -15.79 -2.91
CA ILE A 216 7.54 -15.64 -3.07
C ILE A 216 8.11 -14.77 -1.94
N SER A 217 7.43 -13.68 -1.62
CA SER A 217 7.89 -12.75 -0.59
C SER A 217 7.87 -13.32 0.83
N LEU A 218 7.05 -14.35 1.09
CA LEU A 218 6.99 -15.01 2.40
C LEU A 218 8.35 -15.59 2.82
N GLU A 219 9.13 -16.10 1.86
CA GLU A 219 10.47 -16.65 2.11
C GLU A 219 11.46 -15.56 2.55
N GLU A 220 11.33 -14.36 1.96
CA GLU A 220 12.17 -13.19 2.25
C GLU A 220 11.77 -12.46 3.54
N ILE A 221 10.54 -12.68 4.03
CA ILE A 221 10.07 -12.10 5.29
C ILE A 221 10.72 -12.83 6.46
N LYS A 222 11.22 -12.05 7.43
CA LYS A 222 11.84 -12.60 8.64
C LYS A 222 10.87 -13.53 9.39
N PRO A 223 11.33 -14.68 9.91
CA PRO A 223 10.47 -15.68 10.54
C PRO A 223 9.50 -15.12 11.59
N GLU A 224 9.95 -14.18 12.41
CA GLU A 224 9.16 -13.54 13.47
C GLU A 224 7.98 -12.69 12.97
N PHE A 225 7.95 -12.32 11.68
CA PHE A 225 6.90 -11.49 11.08
C PHE A 225 5.98 -12.28 10.14
N ARG A 226 6.32 -13.52 9.81
CA ARG A 226 5.58 -14.34 8.83
C ARG A 226 4.13 -14.54 9.21
N SER A 227 3.84 -14.88 10.46
CA SER A 227 2.45 -15.10 10.91
C SER A 227 1.58 -13.85 10.74
N ARG A 228 2.13 -12.66 11.04
CA ARG A 228 1.41 -11.40 10.83
C ARG A 228 1.20 -11.14 9.35
N PHE A 229 2.23 -11.31 8.53
CA PHE A 229 2.10 -11.12 7.09
C PHE A 229 1.02 -12.02 6.49
N ILE A 230 0.99 -13.30 6.88
CA ILE A 230 -0.05 -14.26 6.49
C ILE A 230 -1.41 -13.72 6.92
N GLU A 231 -1.62 -13.34 8.18
CA GLU A 231 -2.89 -12.79 8.67
C GLU A 231 -3.38 -11.56 7.85
N LEU A 232 -2.46 -10.65 7.48
CA LEU A 232 -2.80 -9.47 6.68
C LEU A 232 -3.18 -9.85 5.24
N PHE A 233 -2.38 -10.72 4.61
CA PHE A 233 -2.64 -11.25 3.28
C PHE A 233 -3.99 -11.96 3.23
N GLU A 234 -4.26 -12.80 4.22
CA GLU A 234 -5.47 -13.60 4.37
C GLU A 234 -6.73 -12.72 4.39
N LYS A 235 -6.72 -11.57 5.07
CA LYS A 235 -7.86 -10.62 5.07
C LYS A 235 -8.09 -9.98 3.70
N ILE A 236 -7.02 -9.68 2.97
CA ILE A 236 -7.11 -9.09 1.62
C ILE A 236 -7.62 -10.14 0.63
N PHE A 237 -7.14 -11.39 0.76
CA PHE A 237 -7.60 -12.53 -0.01
C PHE A 237 -9.08 -12.80 0.19
N ASP A 238 -9.55 -12.80 1.43
CA ASP A 238 -10.97 -13.00 1.74
C ASP A 238 -11.84 -11.93 1.10
N ALA A 239 -11.45 -10.66 1.24
CA ALA A 239 -12.18 -9.56 0.63
C ALA A 239 -12.25 -9.68 -0.90
N TYR A 240 -11.15 -10.11 -1.55
CA TYR A 240 -11.14 -10.35 -2.99
C TYR A 240 -12.11 -11.47 -3.38
N VAL A 241 -11.98 -12.65 -2.75
CA VAL A 241 -12.81 -13.81 -3.07
C VAL A 241 -14.29 -13.48 -2.83
N ILE A 242 -14.64 -12.99 -1.65
CA ILE A 242 -16.04 -12.63 -1.34
C ILE A 242 -16.59 -11.65 -2.39
N MET A 243 -15.81 -10.66 -2.82
CA MET A 243 -16.27 -9.71 -3.84
C MET A 243 -16.52 -10.37 -5.21
N GLN A 244 -15.71 -11.37 -5.59
CA GLN A 244 -15.89 -12.11 -6.84
C GLN A 244 -17.14 -13.01 -6.82
N PHE A 245 -17.62 -13.44 -5.64
CA PHE A 245 -18.77 -14.35 -5.52
C PHE A 245 -20.09 -13.66 -5.16
N ASP A 246 -20.07 -12.64 -4.29
CA ASP A 246 -21.29 -12.02 -3.75
C ASP A 246 -21.88 -10.95 -4.67
N TYR A 247 -21.09 -10.39 -5.59
CA TYR A 247 -21.53 -9.33 -6.49
C TYR A 247 -21.83 -9.90 -7.87
N SER A 248 -23.08 -9.78 -8.31
CA SER A 248 -23.58 -10.32 -9.58
C SER A 248 -22.82 -9.85 -10.82
N GLN A 249 -22.16 -8.69 -10.76
CA GLN A 249 -21.33 -8.18 -11.85
C GLN A 249 -19.97 -8.88 -11.98
N TYR A 250 -19.54 -9.64 -10.96
CA TYR A 250 -18.26 -10.33 -10.88
C TYR A 250 -18.38 -11.87 -10.78
N SER A 251 -19.58 -12.40 -10.52
CA SER A 251 -19.86 -13.83 -10.20
C SER A 251 -19.37 -14.88 -11.22
N TYR A 252 -18.97 -14.46 -12.42
CA TYR A 252 -18.48 -15.32 -13.50
C TYR A 252 -17.04 -15.04 -13.95
N GLN A 253 -16.28 -14.19 -13.24
CA GLN A 253 -14.92 -13.84 -13.66
C GLN A 253 -13.89 -14.91 -13.33
N LEU A 254 -14.07 -15.64 -12.23
CA LEU A 254 -13.16 -16.71 -11.84
C LEU A 254 -13.51 -18.01 -12.58
N SER A 255 -12.58 -18.50 -13.40
CA SER A 255 -12.67 -19.84 -13.96
C SER A 255 -12.36 -20.90 -12.89
N ARG A 256 -12.68 -22.16 -13.18
CA ARG A 256 -12.29 -23.30 -12.34
C ARG A 256 -10.78 -23.38 -12.13
N THR A 257 -9.99 -23.07 -13.15
CA THR A 257 -8.52 -23.03 -13.07
C THR A 257 -8.05 -21.91 -12.15
N ASP A 258 -8.62 -20.71 -12.27
CA ASP A 258 -8.29 -19.59 -11.39
C ASP A 258 -8.59 -19.93 -9.91
N CYS A 259 -9.73 -20.59 -9.66
CA CYS A 259 -10.08 -21.02 -8.31
C CYS A 259 -9.10 -22.05 -7.75
N LYS A 260 -8.64 -23.01 -8.56
CA LYS A 260 -7.63 -24.00 -8.16
C LYS A 260 -6.31 -23.32 -7.81
N ASP A 261 -5.82 -22.44 -8.68
CA ASP A 261 -4.58 -21.68 -8.48
C ASP A 261 -4.65 -20.79 -7.22
N LEU A 262 -5.77 -20.11 -6.97
CA LEU A 262 -5.95 -19.29 -5.76
C LEU A 262 -6.02 -20.12 -4.49
N LEU A 263 -6.71 -21.26 -4.54
CA LEU A 263 -6.83 -22.18 -3.42
C LEU A 263 -5.46 -22.76 -3.05
N GLU A 264 -4.69 -23.23 -4.03
CA GLU A 264 -3.32 -23.74 -3.84
C GLU A 264 -2.44 -22.72 -3.11
N VAL A 265 -2.44 -21.46 -3.57
CA VAL A 265 -1.64 -20.41 -2.93
C VAL A 265 -2.06 -20.14 -1.48
N CYS A 266 -3.36 -20.11 -1.14
CA CYS A 266 -3.76 -19.96 0.28
C CYS A 266 -3.23 -21.12 1.14
N LEU A 267 -3.36 -22.34 0.62
CA LEU A 267 -3.02 -23.56 1.36
C LEU A 267 -1.53 -23.69 1.61
N GLU A 268 -0.70 -23.26 0.66
CA GLU A 268 0.75 -23.22 0.82
C GLU A 268 1.20 -22.09 1.74
N MET A 269 0.50 -20.96 1.74
CA MET A 269 0.85 -19.81 2.58
C MET A 269 0.41 -19.98 4.04
N SER A 270 -0.67 -20.72 4.31
CA SER A 270 -1.26 -20.84 5.65
C SER A 270 -0.90 -22.15 6.34
N SER A 271 -0.38 -22.08 7.57
CA SER A 271 0.06 -23.24 8.35
C SER A 271 -1.03 -23.87 9.22
N THR A 272 -2.23 -23.27 9.30
CA THR A 272 -3.34 -23.73 10.18
C THR A 272 -4.69 -23.54 9.49
N ASN A 273 -5.45 -24.64 9.34
CA ASN A 273 -6.87 -24.68 8.96
C ASN A 273 -7.36 -23.69 7.85
N CYS A 274 -6.55 -23.33 6.84
CA CYS A 274 -6.99 -22.43 5.74
C CYS A 274 -8.23 -22.96 5.00
N LEU A 275 -8.46 -24.29 4.94
CA LEU A 275 -9.65 -24.85 4.28
C LEU A 275 -10.98 -24.56 5.00
N GLU A 276 -11.00 -24.36 6.33
CA GLU A 276 -12.23 -24.08 7.08
C GLU A 276 -12.69 -22.62 6.91
N ARG A 277 -11.96 -21.80 6.15
CA ARG A 277 -12.26 -20.39 5.91
C ARG A 277 -13.32 -20.22 4.82
N SER A 278 -14.24 -19.29 5.02
CA SER A 278 -15.36 -19.05 4.09
C SER A 278 -14.92 -18.76 2.65
N SER A 279 -13.82 -18.03 2.44
CA SER A 279 -13.26 -17.77 1.10
C SER A 279 -12.77 -19.03 0.42
N CYS A 280 -12.03 -19.88 1.12
CA CYS A 280 -11.58 -21.17 0.60
C CYS A 280 -12.76 -22.09 0.30
N LEU A 281 -13.78 -22.12 1.18
CA LEU A 281 -15.03 -22.84 0.94
C LEU A 281 -15.78 -22.33 -0.29
N LEU A 282 -15.81 -21.01 -0.55
CA LEU A 282 -16.37 -20.45 -1.79
C LEU A 282 -15.61 -20.92 -3.03
N LEU A 283 -14.28 -20.94 -2.99
CA LEU A 283 -13.45 -21.47 -4.08
C LEU A 283 -13.70 -22.96 -4.31
N VAL A 284 -13.75 -23.76 -3.23
CA VAL A 284 -14.06 -25.19 -3.29
C VAL A 284 -15.44 -25.42 -3.89
N ARG A 285 -16.47 -24.68 -3.44
CA ARG A 285 -17.81 -24.75 -3.99
C ARG A 285 -17.83 -24.47 -5.49
N LYS A 286 -17.07 -23.48 -5.97
CA LYS A 286 -16.94 -23.19 -7.41
C LYS A 286 -16.27 -24.34 -8.16
N ILE A 287 -15.18 -24.87 -7.62
CA ILE A 287 -14.40 -25.95 -8.25
C ILE A 287 -15.22 -27.24 -8.39
N LEU A 288 -16.05 -27.53 -7.39
CA LEU A 288 -16.83 -28.78 -7.30
C LEU A 288 -18.22 -28.65 -7.94
N CYS A 289 -18.97 -27.63 -7.55
CA CYS A 289 -20.42 -27.54 -7.74
C CYS A 289 -20.84 -26.56 -8.85
N GLU A 290 -19.92 -25.85 -9.50
CA GLU A 290 -20.32 -25.01 -10.61
C GLU A 290 -20.82 -25.86 -11.78
N THR A 291 -22.12 -25.75 -12.03
CA THR A 291 -22.76 -26.35 -13.18
C THR A 291 -22.62 -25.39 -14.35
N GLU A 292 -21.86 -25.78 -15.38
CA GLU A 292 -21.84 -25.06 -16.64
C GLU A 292 -23.29 -24.89 -17.13
N ILE A 293 -23.62 -23.70 -17.64
CA ILE A 293 -24.94 -23.34 -18.18
C ILE A 293 -25.41 -24.34 -19.26
N TYR A 294 -24.48 -25.13 -19.82
CA TYR A 294 -24.72 -26.15 -20.84
C TYR A 294 -25.17 -27.52 -20.30
N TYR A 295 -25.15 -27.76 -19.00
CA TYR A 295 -25.67 -29.01 -18.43
C TYR A 295 -27.20 -29.01 -18.44
N LYS A 296 -27.78 -29.78 -19.37
CA LYS A 296 -29.22 -29.82 -19.61
C LYS A 296 -29.96 -30.88 -18.80
N THR A 297 -29.25 -31.85 -18.21
CA THR A 297 -29.86 -32.95 -17.44
C THR A 297 -29.17 -33.16 -16.09
N ASP A 298 -29.91 -33.67 -15.11
CA ASP A 298 -29.36 -33.95 -13.76
C ASP A 298 -28.25 -35.00 -13.80
N ALA A 299 -28.32 -35.96 -14.74
CA ALA A 299 -27.25 -36.92 -14.99
C ALA A 299 -25.94 -36.25 -15.45
N GLN A 300 -26.01 -35.21 -16.29
CA GLN A 300 -24.83 -34.45 -16.71
C GLN A 300 -24.24 -33.63 -15.56
N LYS A 301 -25.10 -33.03 -14.72
CA LYS A 301 -24.68 -32.32 -13.50
C LYS A 301 -23.96 -33.26 -12.54
N LEU A 302 -24.55 -34.42 -12.23
CA LEU A 302 -23.92 -35.43 -11.36
C LEU A 302 -22.60 -35.92 -11.93
N LYS A 303 -22.56 -36.29 -13.21
CA LYS A 303 -21.32 -36.73 -13.87
C LYS A 303 -20.22 -35.67 -13.78
N SER A 304 -20.58 -34.39 -13.93
CA SER A 304 -19.65 -33.27 -13.76
C SER A 304 -19.15 -33.14 -12.32
N LEU A 305 -20.04 -33.18 -11.33
CA LEU A 305 -19.67 -33.14 -9.90
C LEU A 305 -18.68 -34.26 -9.53
N PHE A 306 -18.95 -35.51 -9.94
CA PHE A 306 -18.05 -36.62 -9.67
C PHE A 306 -16.71 -36.51 -10.41
N GLY A 307 -16.74 -36.04 -11.67
CA GLY A 307 -15.51 -35.71 -12.40
C GLY A 307 -14.71 -34.63 -11.67
N ASN A 308 -15.38 -33.60 -11.16
CA ASN A 308 -14.75 -32.52 -10.43
C ASN A 308 -14.16 -32.98 -9.10
N LEU A 309 -14.83 -33.86 -8.37
CA LEU A 309 -14.35 -34.50 -7.15
C LEU A 309 -13.14 -35.38 -7.40
N LYS A 310 -13.13 -36.14 -8.50
CA LYS A 310 -11.98 -36.97 -8.89
C LYS A 310 -10.74 -36.11 -9.24
N ASP A 311 -10.97 -34.96 -9.87
CA ASP A 311 -9.94 -33.99 -10.23
C ASP A 311 -9.60 -33.01 -9.08
N PHE A 312 -10.27 -33.14 -7.93
CA PHE A 312 -10.00 -32.36 -6.74
C PHE A 312 -8.85 -33.02 -5.98
N ASP A 313 -7.87 -32.21 -5.57
CA ASP A 313 -6.59 -32.69 -5.05
C ASP A 313 -6.78 -33.74 -3.93
N GLU A 314 -6.38 -34.99 -4.20
CA GLU A 314 -6.47 -36.10 -3.25
C GLU A 314 -5.76 -35.77 -1.92
N ASN A 315 -4.72 -34.94 -1.96
CA ASN A 315 -3.98 -34.53 -0.76
C ASN A 315 -4.81 -33.60 0.15
N LEU A 316 -5.73 -32.81 -0.42
CA LEU A 316 -6.63 -31.96 0.36
C LEU A 316 -7.68 -32.79 1.10
N CYS A 317 -8.27 -33.78 0.42
CA CYS A 317 -9.24 -34.71 0.98
C CYS A 317 -8.65 -35.64 2.06
N GLN A 318 -7.34 -35.90 2.04
CA GLN A 318 -6.66 -36.71 3.07
C GLN A 318 -6.38 -35.92 4.36
N LYS A 319 -6.20 -34.60 4.28
CA LYS A 319 -5.80 -33.76 5.40
C LYS A 319 -6.99 -33.18 6.19
N TYR A 320 -8.18 -33.13 5.58
CA TYR A 320 -9.37 -32.52 6.15
C TYR A 320 -10.57 -33.46 6.02
N ALA A 321 -11.44 -33.47 7.02
CA ALA A 321 -12.66 -34.29 6.99
C ALA A 321 -13.63 -33.72 5.94
N ALA A 322 -14.26 -34.60 5.15
CA ALA A 322 -15.08 -34.20 4.00
C ALA A 322 -16.25 -33.28 4.41
N GLU A 323 -16.86 -33.56 5.57
CA GLU A 323 -17.97 -32.78 6.15
C GLU A 323 -17.59 -31.36 6.56
N LYS A 324 -16.29 -31.04 6.61
CA LYS A 324 -15.78 -29.68 6.88
C LYS A 324 -15.48 -28.89 5.61
N ILE A 325 -15.47 -29.57 4.47
CA ILE A 325 -15.06 -29.02 3.17
C ILE A 325 -16.28 -28.83 2.27
N ILE A 326 -17.25 -29.74 2.38
CA ILE A 326 -18.48 -29.77 1.58
C ILE A 326 -19.67 -29.62 2.53
N ASP A 327 -20.47 -28.59 2.32
CA ASP A 327 -21.75 -28.41 3.00
C ASP A 327 -22.85 -29.18 2.24
N ASP A 328 -23.69 -29.91 2.96
CA ASP A 328 -24.83 -30.66 2.41
C ASP A 328 -25.75 -29.74 1.59
N GLU A 329 -25.89 -28.48 1.99
CA GLU A 329 -26.72 -27.52 1.26
C GLU A 329 -26.23 -27.25 -0.16
N TRP A 330 -24.92 -27.42 -0.43
CA TRP A 330 -24.35 -27.23 -1.78
C TRP A 330 -24.74 -28.35 -2.73
N LEU A 331 -25.12 -29.51 -2.20
CA LEU A 331 -25.52 -30.68 -2.96
C LEU A 331 -27.03 -30.69 -3.29
N ASN A 332 -27.80 -29.74 -2.77
CA ASN A 332 -29.25 -29.64 -3.00
C ASN A 332 -29.62 -29.59 -4.49
N ASP A 333 -28.83 -28.90 -5.31
CA ASP A 333 -29.05 -28.81 -6.77
C ASP A 333 -28.70 -30.10 -7.52
N PHE A 334 -28.08 -31.06 -6.84
CA PHE A 334 -27.73 -32.40 -7.32
C PHE A 334 -28.63 -33.49 -6.71
N LEU A 335 -29.51 -33.14 -5.77
CA LEU A 335 -30.50 -34.06 -5.21
C LEU A 335 -31.53 -34.43 -6.29
N ILE A 336 -31.39 -35.65 -6.82
CA ILE A 336 -32.41 -36.23 -7.69
C ILE A 336 -33.57 -36.69 -6.82
N THR A 337 -34.60 -35.84 -6.73
CA THR A 337 -35.85 -36.15 -6.01
C THR A 337 -36.80 -37.05 -6.82
N ASN A 338 -36.58 -37.20 -8.13
CA ASN A 338 -37.36 -38.06 -8.99
C ASN A 338 -36.60 -39.36 -9.34
N LEU A 339 -37.03 -40.49 -8.77
CA LEU A 339 -36.51 -41.84 -9.03
C LEU A 339 -36.46 -42.21 -10.53
N GLU A 340 -37.33 -41.65 -11.37
CA GLU A 340 -37.32 -41.91 -12.82
C GLU A 340 -36.09 -41.34 -13.55
N ILE A 341 -35.39 -40.38 -12.95
CA ILE A 341 -34.17 -39.79 -13.51
C ILE A 341 -32.97 -40.70 -13.24
N TRP A 342 -32.95 -41.40 -12.11
CA TRP A 342 -31.98 -42.48 -11.87
C TRP A 342 -32.10 -43.61 -12.90
N LEU A 343 -33.32 -43.89 -13.35
CA LEU A 343 -33.59 -44.86 -14.42
C LEU A 343 -33.18 -44.37 -15.82
N LYS A 344 -32.81 -43.09 -15.97
CA LYS A 344 -32.32 -42.48 -17.23
C LYS A 344 -30.80 -42.27 -17.25
N LEU A 345 -30.10 -42.53 -16.15
CA LEU A 345 -28.64 -42.67 -16.17
C LEU A 345 -28.33 -43.89 -17.04
N ASP A 346 -27.57 -43.69 -18.10
CA ASP A 346 -27.14 -44.81 -18.92
C ASP A 346 -26.29 -45.77 -18.07
N GLN A 347 -26.34 -47.05 -18.44
CA GLN A 347 -25.76 -48.12 -17.66
C GLN A 347 -24.25 -47.97 -17.46
N GLU A 348 -23.54 -47.34 -18.41
CA GLU A 348 -22.10 -47.08 -18.27
C GLU A 348 -21.84 -46.00 -17.21
N THR A 349 -22.61 -44.90 -17.25
CA THR A 349 -22.50 -43.84 -16.24
C THR A 349 -22.86 -44.36 -14.85
N TYR A 350 -23.95 -45.11 -14.70
CA TYR A 350 -24.33 -45.70 -13.40
C TYR A 350 -23.26 -46.65 -12.87
N LYS A 351 -22.75 -47.55 -13.72
CA LYS A 351 -21.70 -48.51 -13.33
C LYS A 351 -20.41 -47.80 -12.91
N TYR A 352 -19.98 -46.79 -13.66
CA TYR A 352 -18.81 -45.97 -13.31
C TYR A 352 -18.97 -45.32 -11.93
N LEU A 353 -20.15 -44.77 -11.63
CA LEU A 353 -20.46 -44.13 -10.35
C LEU A 353 -20.40 -45.13 -9.19
N CYS A 354 -21.04 -46.29 -9.35
CA CYS A 354 -21.07 -47.35 -8.34
C CYS A 354 -19.73 -48.08 -8.16
N GLU A 355 -18.78 -47.97 -9.09
CA GLU A 355 -17.48 -48.64 -8.99
C GLU A 355 -16.39 -47.72 -8.40
N ASN A 356 -16.43 -46.41 -8.71
CA ASN A 356 -15.34 -45.49 -8.35
C ASN A 356 -15.65 -44.59 -7.15
N HIS A 357 -16.91 -44.52 -6.70
CA HIS A 357 -17.33 -43.62 -5.63
C HIS A 357 -18.19 -44.31 -4.55
N GLN A 358 -18.00 -45.61 -4.29
CA GLN A 358 -18.86 -46.41 -3.38
C GLN A 358 -19.03 -45.86 -1.95
N ASN A 359 -18.12 -45.01 -1.48
CA ASN A 359 -18.12 -44.48 -0.12
C ASN A 359 -18.68 -43.06 0.01
N ASN A 360 -19.11 -42.45 -1.10
CA ASN A 360 -19.82 -41.17 -1.18
C ASN A 360 -21.23 -41.42 -1.73
#